data_AF-V5K9B3-F1
#
_entry.id   AF-V5K9B3-F1
#
_cell.length_a   1.000
_cell.length_b   1.000
_cell.length_c   1.000
_cell.angle_alpha   90.00
_cell.angle_beta   90.00
_cell.angle_gamma   90.00
#
_symmetry.space_group_name_H-M   'P 1'
#
loop_
_entity.id
_entity.type
_entity.pdbx_description
1 polymer ?
#
loop_
_entity_poly.entity_id
_entity_poly.type
_entity_poly.pdbx_seq_one_letter_code
_entity_poly.pdbx_strand_id
1 'polypeptide(L)'
;MFVMLSCVGLFLLVFVLVSVFHAFLWNVEWSSAVGLRCWVSPYECGFMSQQLVVNYFSYTCFVLLVFFVVFDLEVSLLLNLPLQGMLYKNLMYYLFFLVLLCFGYAVEVYKGYALWVY
;
A
#
# COMPACT_ATOMS: atom_id res chain seq x y z
N MET A 1 3.30 27.05 33.69
CA MET A 1 2.18 27.83 33.13
C MET A 1 2.34 28.08 31.63
N PHE A 2 3.47 28.63 31.17
CA PHE A 2 3.74 28.88 29.74
C PHE A 2 3.68 27.63 28.84
N VAL A 3 4.22 26.49 29.28
CA VAL A 3 4.18 25.23 28.51
C VAL A 3 2.75 24.70 28.34
N MET A 4 1.92 24.80 29.39
CA MET A 4 0.51 24.40 29.30
C MET A 4 -0.26 25.32 28.35
N LEU A 5 0.04 26.62 28.36
CA LEU A 5 -0.56 27.59 27.44
C LEU A 5 -0.15 27.33 25.98
N SER A 6 1.12 26.97 25.73
CA SER A 6 1.59 26.64 24.38
C SER A 6 1.00 25.33 23.85
N CYS A 7 0.85 24.32 24.71
CA CYS A 7 0.19 23.06 24.33
C CYS A 7 -1.29 23.27 23.96
N VAL A 8 -2.03 24.08 24.74
CA VAL A 8 -3.43 24.41 24.44
C VAL A 8 -3.55 25.23 23.16
N GLY A 9 -2.64 26.18 22.92
CA GLY A 9 -2.60 26.97 21.69
C GLY A 9 -2.39 26.11 20.43
N LEU A 10 -1.45 25.15 20.49
CA LEU A 10 -1.21 24.20 19.39
C LEU A 10 -2.43 23.32 19.11
N PHE A 11 -3.09 22.82 20.16
CA PHE A 11 -4.29 22.00 20.01
C PHE A 11 -5.43 22.77 19.33
N LEU A 12 -5.67 24.01 19.74
CA LEU A 12 -6.69 24.86 19.12
C LEU A 12 -6.36 25.17 17.66
N LEU A 13 -5.09 25.43 17.34
CA LEU A 13 -4.66 25.67 15.97
C LEU A 13 -4.93 24.46 15.07
N VAL A 14 -4.56 23.26 15.53
CA VAL A 14 -4.81 22.02 14.77
C VAL A 14 -6.32 21.78 14.62
N PHE A 15 -7.11 22.01 15.67
CA PHE A 15 -8.56 21.85 15.61
C PHE A 15 -9.21 22.80 14.59
N VAL A 16 -8.77 24.06 14.55
CA VAL A 16 -9.25 25.04 13.56
C VAL A 16 -8.90 24.60 12.14
N LEU A 17 -7.66 24.16 11.90
CA LEU A 17 -7.24 23.69 10.57
C LEU A 17 -8.08 22.50 10.08
N VAL A 18 -8.31 21.52 10.95
CA VAL A 18 -9.17 20.36 10.62
C VAL A 18 -10.60 20.81 10.36
N SER A 19 -11.15 21.71 11.18
CA SER A 19 -12.51 22.22 11.00
C SER A 19 -12.69 22.99 9.69
N VAL A 20 -11.67 23.71 9.22
CA VAL A 20 -11.68 24.42 7.93
C VAL A 20 -11.60 23.44 6.76
N PHE A 21 -10.75 22.42 6.86
CA PHE A 21 -10.65 21.38 5.82
C PHE A 21 -11.97 20.60 5.69
N HIS A 22 -12.61 20.32 6.81
CA HIS A 22 -13.89 19.63 6.87
C HIS A 22 -15.09 20.55 6.68
N ALA A 23 -14.88 21.87 6.66
CA ALA A 23 -15.91 22.82 6.32
C ALA A 23 -16.30 22.54 4.87
N PHE A 24 -17.54 22.13 4.68
CA PHE A 24 -18.14 21.74 3.41
C PHE A 24 -18.18 22.88 2.37
N LEU A 25 -17.54 24.01 2.66
CA LEU A 25 -17.38 25.19 1.80
C LEU A 25 -16.62 24.86 0.50
N TRP A 26 -15.73 23.88 0.50
CA TRP A 26 -15.08 23.42 -0.75
C TRP A 26 -15.97 22.53 -1.64
N ASN A 27 -17.07 22.00 -1.11
CA ASN A 27 -18.07 21.27 -1.90
C ASN A 27 -19.18 22.18 -2.44
N VAL A 28 -19.05 23.51 -2.29
CA VAL A 28 -20.00 24.45 -2.91
C VAL A 28 -19.82 24.39 -4.42
N GLU A 29 -20.76 23.72 -5.07
CA GLU A 29 -20.82 23.57 -6.51
C GLU A 29 -21.06 24.94 -7.16
N TRP A 30 -19.98 25.61 -7.56
CA TRP A 30 -20.08 26.79 -8.40
C TRP A 30 -20.67 26.38 -9.76
N SER A 31 -21.96 26.66 -9.95
CA SER A 31 -22.77 26.22 -11.09
C SER A 31 -22.39 26.88 -12.43
N SER A 32 -21.48 27.86 -12.44
CA SER A 32 -21.04 28.56 -13.66
C SER A 32 -19.74 28.03 -14.29
N ALA A 33 -19.15 26.93 -13.78
CA ALA A 33 -17.91 26.34 -14.31
C ALA A 33 -18.16 25.12 -15.23
N VAL A 34 -19.23 25.15 -16.03
CA VAL A 34 -19.67 24.01 -16.87
C VAL A 34 -18.58 23.53 -17.82
N GLY A 35 -17.77 24.43 -18.39
CA GLY A 35 -16.69 24.06 -19.32
C GLY A 35 -15.43 23.50 -18.66
N LEU A 36 -15.14 23.85 -17.40
CA LEU A 36 -13.96 23.36 -16.68
C LEU A 36 -14.18 21.92 -16.19
N ARG A 37 -15.43 21.52 -15.91
CA ARG A 37 -15.76 20.17 -15.42
C ARG A 37 -15.42 19.06 -16.40
N CYS A 38 -15.55 19.29 -17.72
CA CYS A 38 -15.18 18.30 -18.74
C CYS A 38 -13.68 17.94 -18.74
N TRP A 39 -12.82 18.86 -18.26
CA TRP A 39 -11.38 18.62 -18.16
C TRP A 39 -10.97 18.02 -16.81
N VAL A 40 -11.82 18.13 -15.79
CA VAL A 40 -11.58 17.65 -14.42
C VAL A 40 -12.29 16.30 -14.16
N SER A 41 -13.20 15.88 -15.04
CA SER A 41 -13.87 14.57 -14.95
C SER A 41 -12.93 13.40 -15.31
N PRO A 42 -13.10 12.22 -14.68
CA PRO A 42 -12.36 11.02 -15.06
C PRO A 42 -12.62 10.64 -16.53
N TYR A 43 -11.60 10.11 -17.20
CA TYR A 43 -11.70 9.69 -18.59
C TYR A 43 -12.52 8.40 -18.70
N GLU A 44 -13.75 8.51 -19.19
CA GLU A 44 -14.63 7.36 -19.49
C GLU A 44 -14.84 7.16 -20.99
N CYS A 45 -13.75 7.29 -21.77
CA CYS A 45 -13.80 7.06 -23.22
C CYS A 45 -14.86 7.92 -23.95
N GLY A 46 -15.14 9.14 -23.47
CA GLY A 46 -16.09 10.08 -24.08
C GLY A 46 -17.55 9.93 -23.61
N PHE A 47 -17.84 8.99 -22.70
CA PHE A 47 -19.15 8.86 -22.06
C PHE A 47 -19.26 9.71 -20.80
N MET A 48 -20.50 10.00 -20.37
CA MET A 48 -20.76 10.67 -19.10
C MET A 48 -20.67 9.66 -17.95
N SER A 49 -19.91 10.03 -16.91
CA SER A 49 -19.78 9.24 -15.68
C SER A 49 -21.11 9.10 -14.96
N GLN A 50 -21.66 7.89 -15.01
CA GLN A 50 -22.92 7.55 -14.35
C GLN A 50 -22.71 6.94 -12.96
N GLN A 51 -21.47 6.55 -12.61
CA GLN A 51 -21.17 5.85 -11.36
C GLN A 51 -19.84 6.31 -10.75
N LEU A 52 -19.79 6.32 -9.43
CA LEU A 52 -18.55 6.50 -8.68
C LEU A 52 -17.60 5.35 -9.04
N VAL A 53 -16.38 5.69 -9.48
CA VAL A 53 -15.30 4.73 -9.70
C VAL A 53 -14.82 4.22 -8.34
N VAL A 54 -15.57 3.30 -7.75
CA VAL A 54 -15.13 2.51 -6.61
C VAL A 54 -14.39 1.33 -7.19
N ASN A 55 -13.07 1.45 -7.30
CA ASN A 55 -12.22 0.29 -7.58
C ASN A 55 -12.33 -0.64 -6.37
N TYR A 56 -13.09 -1.72 -6.51
CA TYR A 56 -13.02 -2.85 -5.59
C TYR A 56 -11.61 -3.43 -5.74
N PHE A 57 -10.71 -3.04 -4.84
CA PHE A 57 -9.39 -3.65 -4.79
C PHE A 57 -9.58 -5.16 -4.62
N SER A 58 -9.09 -5.95 -5.57
CA SER A 58 -9.29 -7.39 -5.52
C SER A 58 -8.53 -7.95 -4.31
N TYR A 59 -9.16 -8.87 -3.61
CA TYR A 59 -8.53 -9.63 -2.52
C TYR A 59 -7.23 -10.33 -2.98
N THR A 60 -7.16 -10.71 -4.26
CA THR A 60 -5.98 -11.35 -4.88
C THR A 60 -4.75 -10.44 -4.87
N CYS A 61 -4.89 -9.15 -5.18
CA CYS A 61 -3.79 -8.19 -5.15
C CYS A 61 -3.25 -7.95 -3.73
N PHE A 62 -4.14 -7.96 -2.73
CA PHE A 62 -3.73 -7.81 -1.32
C PHE A 62 -2.89 -8.99 -0.85
N VAL A 63 -3.34 -10.20 -1.18
CA VAL A 63 -2.65 -11.44 -0.84
C VAL A 63 -1.27 -11.52 -1.49
N LEU A 64 -1.15 -11.14 -2.77
CA LEU A 64 0.15 -11.06 -3.47
C LEU A 64 1.11 -10.06 -2.80
N LEU A 65 0.62 -8.93 -2.30
CA LEU A 65 1.45 -7.93 -1.61
C LEU A 65 2.03 -8.51 -0.31
N VAL A 66 1.23 -9.21 0.49
CA VAL A 66 1.71 -9.85 1.72
C VAL A 66 2.79 -10.88 1.41
N PHE A 67 2.60 -11.71 0.38
CA PHE A 67 3.61 -12.68 -0.05
C PHE A 67 4.90 -12.02 -0.52
N PHE A 68 4.79 -10.94 -1.30
CA PHE A 68 5.96 -10.17 -1.72
C PHE A 68 6.79 -9.68 -0.53
N VAL A 69 6.14 -9.15 0.52
CA VAL A 69 6.83 -8.67 1.73
C VAL A 69 7.52 -9.81 2.49
N VAL A 70 6.89 -10.98 2.62
CA VAL A 70 7.49 -12.14 3.29
C VAL A 70 8.70 -12.65 2.50
N PHE A 71 8.56 -12.80 1.19
CA PHE A 71 9.64 -13.28 0.32
C PHE A 71 10.84 -12.31 0.29
N ASP A 72 10.60 -11.00 0.33
CA ASP A 72 11.66 -9.99 0.40
C ASP A 72 12.47 -10.08 1.71
N LEU A 73 11.80 -10.39 2.83
CA LEU A 73 12.45 -10.66 4.12
C LEU A 73 13.33 -11.92 4.03
N GLU A 74 12.83 -13.00 3.44
CA GLU A 74 13.58 -14.25 3.30
C GLU A 74 14.83 -14.09 2.41
N VAL A 75 14.71 -13.35 1.30
CA VAL A 75 15.84 -13.04 0.42
C VAL A 75 16.86 -12.13 1.12
N SER A 76 16.40 -11.15 1.90
CA SER A 76 17.27 -10.30 2.72
C SER A 76 18.12 -11.11 3.70
N LEU A 77 17.57 -12.20 4.24
CA LEU A 77 18.30 -13.11 5.13
C LEU A 77 19.38 -13.91 4.37
N LEU A 78 19.10 -14.29 3.12
CA LEU A 78 20.05 -14.98 2.23
C LEU A 78 21.15 -14.07 1.68
N LEU A 79 21.00 -12.74 1.70
CA LEU A 79 21.96 -11.78 1.16
C LEU A 79 23.37 -11.91 1.79
N ASN A 80 23.46 -12.42 3.01
CA ASN A 80 24.73 -12.63 3.70
C ASN A 80 25.51 -13.87 3.22
N LEU A 81 24.89 -14.75 2.43
CA LEU A 81 25.52 -15.97 1.91
C LEU A 81 26.75 -15.70 1.02
N PRO A 82 26.69 -14.88 -0.05
CA PRO A 82 27.85 -14.62 -0.91
C PRO A 82 28.98 -13.86 -0.21
N LEU A 83 28.66 -13.13 0.87
CA LEU A 83 29.65 -12.40 1.68
C LEU A 83 30.47 -13.36 2.58
N GLN A 84 29.93 -14.55 2.87
CA GLN A 84 30.58 -15.59 3.64
C GLN A 84 31.23 -16.59 2.68
N GLY A 85 32.57 -16.65 2.65
CA GLY A 85 33.32 -17.46 1.68
C GLY A 85 33.02 -18.98 1.67
N MET A 86 33.68 -19.72 0.79
CA MET A 86 33.36 -21.11 0.40
C MET A 86 33.44 -22.18 1.52
N LEU A 87 34.00 -21.88 2.69
CA LEU A 87 34.30 -22.85 3.76
C LEU A 87 33.69 -22.46 5.11
N TYR A 88 32.42 -22.05 5.12
CA TYR A 88 31.71 -21.74 6.36
C TYR A 88 30.99 -22.96 6.94
N LYS A 89 31.14 -23.17 8.25
CA LYS A 89 30.37 -24.17 9.03
C LYS A 89 28.85 -23.98 8.91
N ASN A 90 28.40 -22.76 8.58
CA ASN A 90 26.98 -22.41 8.52
C ASN A 90 26.32 -22.73 7.16
N LEU A 91 27.07 -23.19 6.15
CA LEU A 91 26.54 -23.50 4.81
C LEU A 91 25.35 -24.47 4.88
N MET A 92 25.42 -25.48 5.74
CA MET A 92 24.35 -26.47 5.91
C MET A 92 23.04 -25.83 6.40
N TYR A 93 23.10 -24.80 7.25
CA TYR A 93 21.91 -24.08 7.71
C TYR A 93 21.28 -23.25 6.60
N TYR A 94 22.09 -22.59 5.76
CA TYR A 94 21.58 -21.85 4.61
C TYR A 94 20.97 -22.77 3.56
N LEU A 95 21.57 -23.94 3.30
CA LEU A 95 21.00 -24.94 2.39
C LEU A 95 19.68 -25.49 2.92
N PHE A 96 19.61 -25.79 4.22
CA PHE A 96 18.37 -26.21 4.87
C PHE A 96 17.28 -25.13 4.77
N PHE A 97 17.64 -23.86 4.99
CA PHE A 97 16.74 -22.73 4.84
C PHE A 97 16.22 -22.60 3.40
N LEU A 98 17.08 -22.77 2.39
CA LEU A 98 16.71 -22.72 0.97
C LEU A 98 15.72 -23.82 0.60
N VAL A 99 15.90 -25.04 1.12
CA VAL A 99 14.92 -26.13 0.94
C VAL A 99 13.56 -25.77 1.55
N LEU A 100 13.56 -25.16 2.73
CA LEU A 100 12.35 -24.72 3.42
C LEU A 100 11.60 -23.64 2.62
N LEU A 101 12.33 -22.67 2.07
CA LEU A 101 11.82 -21.63 1.18
C LEU A 101 11.19 -22.23 -0.09
N CYS A 102 11.89 -23.16 -0.76
CA CYS A 102 11.33 -23.86 -1.92
C CYS A 102 10.05 -24.63 -1.59
N PHE A 103 10.00 -25.27 -0.42
CA PHE A 103 8.81 -25.99 0.02
C PHE A 103 7.63 -25.06 0.32
N GLY A 104 7.88 -23.95 1.03
CA GLY A 104 6.87 -22.91 1.31
C GLY A 104 6.25 -22.37 0.03
N TYR A 105 7.11 -21.96 -0.92
CA TYR A 105 6.66 -21.47 -2.22
C TYR A 105 5.86 -22.53 -3.01
N ALA A 106 6.28 -23.79 -3.01
CA ALA A 106 5.56 -24.86 -3.70
C ALA A 106 4.14 -25.06 -3.13
N VAL A 107 3.97 -25.00 -1.81
CA VAL A 107 2.65 -25.09 -1.15
C VAL A 107 1.76 -23.91 -1.52
N GLU A 108 2.34 -22.70 -1.63
CA GLU A 108 1.60 -21.49 -2.00
C GLU A 108 1.10 -21.53 -3.44
N VAL A 109 1.96 -21.97 -4.37
CA VAL A 109 1.58 -22.17 -5.77
C VAL A 109 0.50 -23.25 -5.89
N TYR A 110 0.64 -24.37 -5.16
CA TYR A 110 -0.36 -25.43 -5.16
C TYR A 110 -1.73 -24.98 -4.65
N LYS A 111 -1.77 -24.10 -3.64
CA LYS A 111 -3.02 -23.50 -3.13
C LYS A 111 -3.63 -22.45 -4.06
N GLY A 112 -2.93 -22.09 -5.14
CA GLY A 112 -3.42 -21.14 -6.13
C GLY A 112 -3.35 -19.68 -5.70
N TYR A 113 -2.57 -19.36 -4.67
CA TYR A 113 -2.40 -17.98 -4.22
C TYR A 113 -1.61 -17.11 -5.21
N ALA A 114 -0.72 -17.74 -6.00
CA ALA A 114 0.02 -17.08 -7.07
C ALA A 114 -0.75 -17.02 -8.40
N LEU A 115 -1.93 -17.64 -8.50
CA LEU A 115 -2.75 -17.60 -9.70
C LEU A 115 -3.54 -16.29 -9.74
N TRP A 116 -3.37 -15.55 -10.83
CA TRP A 116 -4.20 -14.40 -11.10
C TRP A 116 -5.49 -14.87 -11.76
N VAL A 117 -6.53 -15.12 -10.93
CA VAL A 117 -7.88 -15.32 -11.43
C VAL A 117 -8.51 -13.95 -11.61
N TYR A 118 -8.82 -13.62 -12.86
CA TYR A 118 -9.61 -12.45 -13.25
C TYR A 118 -11.08 -12.65 -12.92
#